data_AF-A0A2V6KSA6-F1
#
_entry.id   AF-A0A2V6KSA6-F1
#
_cell.length_a   1.000
_cell.length_b   1.000
_cell.length_c   1.000
_cell.angle_alpha   90.00
_cell.angle_beta   90.00
_cell.angle_gamma   90.00
#
_symmetry.space_group_name_H-M   'P 1'
#
loop_
_entity.id
_entity.type
_entity.pdbx_description
1 polymer ?
#
loop_
_entity_poly.entity_id
_entity_poly.type
_entity_poly.pdbx_seq_one_letter_code
_entity_poly.pdbx_strand_id
1 'polypeptide(L)'
;MRIARQWTLVAEIMAAAIPLGVSLAQPAKPTMKAIVVHEYGGPEVLKYQDAPRPAPKEDQVLVRVIAAGVNPVDDASRSEKYAKFFGITLP
;
A
#
# COMPACT_ATOMS: atom_id res chain seq x y z
N MET A 1 -48.11 22.04 -32.05
CA MET A 1 -48.90 21.35 -31.00
C MET A 1 -48.56 19.86 -31.08
N ARG A 2 -48.19 19.26 -29.93
CA ARG A 2 -47.67 17.89 -29.67
C ARG A 2 -46.14 17.71 -29.82
N ILE A 3 -45.38 17.98 -28.74
CA ILE A 3 -44.89 17.04 -27.70
C ILE A 3 -43.58 16.38 -28.17
N ALA A 4 -42.39 16.92 -27.93
CA ALA A 4 -41.66 16.89 -26.64
C ALA A 4 -41.75 15.53 -25.93
N ARG A 5 -41.09 14.49 -26.46
CA ARG A 5 -40.84 13.18 -25.79
C ARG A 5 -39.92 12.29 -26.65
N GLN A 6 -38.64 12.63 -26.76
CA GLN A 6 -37.63 11.65 -27.19
C GLN A 6 -36.21 12.06 -26.72
N TRP A 7 -36.05 12.29 -25.42
CA TRP A 7 -34.74 12.44 -24.76
C TRP A 7 -34.64 11.40 -23.65
N THR A 8 -34.65 10.11 -24.00
CA THR A 8 -34.47 9.01 -23.02
C THR A 8 -33.99 7.71 -23.67
N LEU A 9 -33.15 7.76 -24.70
CA LEU A 9 -32.68 6.52 -25.34
C LEU A 9 -31.26 6.61 -25.90
N VAL A 10 -30.28 6.94 -25.05
CA VAL A 10 -28.90 6.42 -25.19
C VAL A 10 -28.18 6.33 -23.83
N ALA A 11 -28.91 6.01 -22.75
CA ALA A 11 -28.34 5.86 -21.40
C ALA A 11 -27.83 4.44 -21.08
N GLU A 12 -27.82 3.49 -22.02
CA GLU A 12 -27.55 2.08 -21.72
C GLU A 12 -26.69 1.36 -22.76
N ILE A 13 -25.56 1.95 -23.18
CA ILE A 13 -24.56 1.21 -23.97
C ILE A 13 -23.20 1.23 -23.28
N MET A 14 -22.85 0.06 -22.73
CA MET A 14 -21.55 -0.45 -22.26
C MET A 14 -21.13 -0.17 -20.81
N ALA A 15 -21.94 -0.64 -19.86
CA ALA A 15 -21.42 -1.23 -18.65
C ALA A 15 -20.69 -2.56 -18.98
N ALA A 16 -19.42 -2.52 -19.43
CA ALA A 16 -18.52 -3.67 -19.45
C ALA A 16 -17.08 -3.28 -19.83
N ALA A 17 -16.35 -2.66 -18.91
CA ALA A 17 -14.89 -2.72 -18.88
C ALA A 17 -14.42 -2.35 -17.46
N ILE A 18 -14.53 -3.28 -16.51
CA ILE A 18 -13.77 -3.19 -15.27
C ILE A 18 -12.34 -3.58 -15.65
N PRO A 19 -11.35 -2.66 -15.67
CA PRO A 19 -9.99 -3.07 -15.95
C PRO A 19 -9.51 -3.91 -14.76
N LEU A 20 -8.74 -4.96 -15.08
CA LEU A 20 -8.07 -5.83 -14.13
C LEU A 20 -7.50 -5.03 -12.93
N GLY A 21 -8.06 -5.27 -11.74
CA GLY A 21 -7.35 -5.07 -10.47
C GLY A 21 -7.72 -3.88 -9.60
N VAL A 22 -8.73 -3.06 -9.93
CA VAL A 22 -9.19 -2.03 -8.97
C VAL A 22 -10.03 -2.70 -7.87
N SER A 23 -9.37 -3.22 -6.84
CA SER A 23 -10.03 -3.60 -5.59
C SER A 23 -10.56 -2.34 -4.93
N LEU A 24 -11.86 -2.30 -4.63
CA LEU A 24 -12.43 -1.32 -3.71
C LEU A 24 -11.62 -1.32 -2.40
N ALA A 25 -11.47 -0.14 -1.80
CA ALA A 25 -10.68 0.04 -0.59
C ALA A 25 -11.18 -0.91 0.51
N GLN A 26 -10.29 -1.78 1.00
CA GLN A 26 -10.57 -2.69 2.12
C GLN A 26 -11.00 -1.86 3.34
N PRO A 27 -12.02 -2.28 4.12
CA PRO A 27 -12.37 -1.62 5.38
C PRO A 27 -11.12 -1.42 6.24
N ALA A 28 -10.96 -0.20 6.75
CA ALA A 28 -9.75 0.19 7.46
C ALA A 28 -9.62 -0.57 8.78
N LYS A 29 -8.67 -1.51 8.85
CA LYS A 29 -8.19 -2.08 10.12
C LYS A 29 -7.16 -1.13 10.74
N PRO A 30 -7.11 -0.98 12.07
CA PRO A 30 -6.12 -0.13 12.75
C PRO A 30 -4.67 -0.64 12.58
N THR A 31 -4.52 -1.92 12.21
CA THR A 31 -3.21 -2.56 12.01
C THR A 31 -3.07 -3.14 10.60
N MET A 32 -1.83 -3.39 10.20
CA MET A 32 -1.41 -4.10 8.99
C MET A 32 -0.30 -5.10 9.31
N LYS A 33 -0.05 -6.07 8.43
CA LYS A 33 1.10 -6.97 8.56
C LYS A 33 2.36 -6.31 8.00
N ALA A 34 3.48 -6.46 8.70
CA ALA A 34 4.77 -5.92 8.30
C ALA A 34 5.93 -6.82 8.76
N ILE A 35 7.05 -6.74 8.05
CA ILE A 35 8.35 -7.17 8.58
C ILE A 35 8.96 -5.99 9.33
N VAL A 36 9.18 -6.15 10.63
CA VAL A 36 9.73 -5.13 11.51
C VAL A 36 11.06 -5.62 12.08
N VAL A 37 12.00 -4.69 12.20
CA VAL A 37 13.36 -4.92 12.72
C VAL A 37 13.50 -4.10 13.99
N HIS A 38 13.63 -4.77 15.14
CA HIS A 38 13.81 -4.13 16.45
C HIS A 38 15.28 -4.10 16.90
N GLU A 39 16.10 -4.94 16.28
CA GLU A 39 17.53 -5.09 16.57
C GLU A 39 18.32 -5.21 15.26
N TYR A 40 19.55 -4.71 15.25
CA TYR A 40 20.45 -4.89 14.13
C TYR A 40 20.98 -6.33 14.09
N GLY A 41 21.18 -6.89 12.90
CA GLY A 41 21.66 -8.27 12.77
C GLY A 41 21.41 -8.91 11.40
N GLY A 42 21.54 -10.24 11.34
CA GLY A 42 21.21 -11.04 10.17
C GLY A 42 19.70 -11.24 10.00
N PRO A 43 19.25 -12.05 9.02
CA PRO A 43 17.82 -12.24 8.72
C PRO A 43 16.97 -12.75 9.90
N GLU A 44 17.56 -13.34 10.93
CA GLU A 44 16.91 -13.80 12.16
C GLU A 44 16.20 -12.70 12.97
N VAL A 45 16.60 -11.44 12.76
CA VAL A 45 15.99 -10.27 13.42
C VAL A 45 14.70 -9.83 12.73
N LEU A 46 14.40 -10.32 11.53
CA LEU A 46 13.18 -9.99 10.80
C LEU A 46 11.95 -10.57 11.50
N LYS A 47 11.05 -9.72 12.02
CA LYS A 47 9.82 -10.17 12.67
C LYS A 47 8.60 -9.85 11.82
N TYR A 48 7.86 -10.89 11.43
CA TYR A 48 6.56 -10.73 10.79
C TYR A 48 5.48 -10.53 11.85
N GLN A 49 4.92 -9.33 11.92
CA GLN A 49 4.00 -8.93 12.99
C GLN A 49 2.92 -7.97 12.51
N ASP A 50 1.93 -7.72 13.36
CA ASP A 50 1.02 -6.58 13.19
C ASP A 50 1.74 -5.28 13.57
N ALA A 51 1.55 -4.25 12.76
CA ALA A 51 2.04 -2.90 12.96
C ALA A 51 0.90 -1.88 12.76
N PRO A 52 0.98 -0.66 13.32
CA PRO A 52 0.00 0.38 13.07
C PRO A 52 -0.17 0.64 11.58
N ARG A 53 -1.43 0.72 11.11
CA ARG A 53 -1.71 1.11 9.73
C ARG A 53 -1.45 2.62 9.59
N PRO A 54 -0.59 3.07 8.68
CA PRO A 54 -0.31 4.48 8.51
C PRO A 54 -1.53 5.23 7.97
N ALA A 55 -1.76 6.43 8.51
CA ALA A 55 -2.71 7.38 7.97
C ALA A 55 -1.96 8.34 7.03
N PRO A 56 -2.26 8.36 5.72
CA PRO A 56 -1.60 9.28 4.80
C PRO A 56 -1.97 10.73 5.13
N LYS A 57 -1.02 11.65 4.93
CA LYS A 57 -1.27 13.10 4.92
C LYS A 57 -1.92 13.54 3.59
N GLU A 58 -2.26 14.82 3.49
CA GLU A 58 -2.93 15.41 2.32
C GLU A 58 -2.18 15.17 0.99
N ASP A 59 -0.85 15.10 1.04
CA ASP A 59 0.04 14.91 -0.11
C ASP A 59 0.53 13.46 -0.30
N GLN A 60 -0.05 12.51 0.45
CA GLN A 60 0.37 11.12 0.46
C GLN A 60 -0.75 10.19 0.00
N VAL A 61 -0.36 9.05 -0.56
CA VAL A 61 -1.29 7.96 -0.88
C VAL A 61 -0.94 6.73 -0.06
N LEU A 62 -1.97 6.02 0.39
CA LEU A 62 -1.80 4.73 1.04
C LEU A 62 -1.84 3.61 0.00
N VAL A 63 -0.71 2.92 -0.18
CA VAL A 63 -0.59 1.81 -1.14
C VAL A 63 -0.81 0.47 -0.44
N ARG A 64 -1.65 -0.38 -1.01
CA ARG A 64 -1.74 -1.80 -0.61
C ARG A 64 -0.65 -2.59 -1.35
N VAL A 65 0.41 -2.93 -0.64
CA VAL A 65 1.52 -3.75 -1.17
C VAL A 65 1.02 -5.18 -1.45
N ILE A 66 1.13 -5.64 -2.70
CA ILE A 66 0.78 -7.01 -3.12
C ILE A 66 2.03 -7.91 -3.14
N ALA A 67 3.17 -7.31 -3.48
CA ALA A 67 4.48 -7.94 -3.48
C ALA A 67 5.55 -6.86 -3.24
N ALA A 68 6.69 -7.26 -2.68
CA ALA A 68 7.87 -6.43 -2.53
C ALA A 68 9.08 -7.19 -3.08
N GLY A 69 9.95 -6.49 -3.80
CA GLY A 69 11.25 -7.03 -4.21
C GLY A 69 12.24 -7.00 -3.05
N VAL A 70 13.13 -7.98 -2.99
CA VAL A 70 14.26 -8.00 -2.06
C VAL A 70 15.50 -7.48 -2.79
N ASN A 71 16.19 -6.54 -2.17
CA ASN A 71 17.35 -5.84 -2.69
C ASN A 71 18.53 -5.96 -1.73
N PRO A 72 19.79 -5.83 -2.20
CA PRO A 72 20.98 -5.85 -1.32
C PRO A 72 20.95 -4.78 -0.22
N VAL A 73 20.26 -3.65 -0.44
CA VAL A 73 20.10 -2.60 0.57
C VAL A 73 19.25 -3.04 1.77
N ASP A 74 18.37 -4.04 1.61
CA ASP A 74 17.55 -4.56 2.70
C ASP A 74 18.39 -5.32 3.73
N ASP A 75 19.51 -5.91 3.29
CA ASP A 75 20.51 -6.48 4.19
C ASP A 75 21.37 -5.38 4.81
N ALA A 76 21.88 -4.48 3.98
CA ALA A 76 22.76 -3.41 4.43
C ALA A 76 22.08 -2.54 5.50
N SER A 77 20.82 -2.15 5.29
CA SER A 77 20.05 -1.26 6.19
C SER A 77 19.87 -1.81 7.61
N ARG A 78 19.95 -3.12 7.80
CA ARG A 78 19.84 -3.78 9.12
C ARG A 78 21.19 -3.99 9.80
N SER A 79 22.30 -3.61 9.16
CA SER A 79 23.60 -3.59 9.79
C SER A 79 23.79 -2.31 10.60
N GLU A 80 24.40 -2.42 11.79
CA GLU A 80 24.71 -1.24 12.62
C GLU A 80 25.53 -0.18 11.87
N LYS A 81 26.48 -0.63 11.05
CA LYS A 81 27.39 0.26 10.32
C LYS A 81 26.63 1.14 9.34
N TYR A 82 25.74 0.54 8.54
CA TYR A 82 24.93 1.27 7.58
C TYR A 82 23.91 2.18 8.28
N ALA A 83 23.27 1.67 9.34
CA ALA A 83 22.33 2.45 10.13
C ALA A 83 22.97 3.71 10.73
N LYS A 84 24.18 3.60 11.30
CA LYS A 84 24.96 4.74 11.80
C LYS A 84 25.33 5.73 10.69
N PHE A 85 25.66 5.24 9.49
CA PHE A 85 26.03 6.10 8.36
C PHE A 85 24.84 6.91 7.83
N PHE A 86 23.64 6.31 7.75
CA PHE A 86 22.43 6.96 7.23
C PHE A 86 21.50 7.53 8.32
N GLY A 87 21.87 7.42 9.60
CA GLY A 87 21.05 7.87 10.72
C GLY A 87 19.73 7.11 10.87
N ILE A 88 19.69 5.83 10.49
CA ILE A 88 18.49 4.99 10.62
C ILE A 88 18.37 4.56 12.08
N THR A 89 17.23 4.84 12.71
CA THR A 89 16.89 4.36 14.05
C THR A 89 15.82 3.28 13.96
N LEU A 90 16.02 2.18 14.68
CA LEU A 90 15.00 1.13 14.81
C LEU A 90 13.88 1.60 15.74
N PRO A 91 12.63 1.18 15.48
CA PRO A 91 11.47 1.46 16.33
C PRO A 91 11.57 0.84 17.72
#